data_AF-A0A8B8EZN4-F1
#
_entry.id   AF-A0A8B8EZN4-F1
#
_cell.length_a   1.000
_cell.length_b   1.000
_cell.length_c   1.000
_cell.angle_alpha   90.00
_cell.angle_beta   90.00
_cell.angle_gamma   90.00
#
_symmetry.space_group_name_H-M   'P 1'
#
loop_
_entity.id
_entity.type
_entity.pdbx_description
1 polymer ?
#
loop_
_entity_poly.entity_id
_entity_poly.type
_entity_poly.pdbx_seq_one_letter_code
_entity_poly.pdbx_strand_id
1 'polypeptide(L)'
;MLFGIVLLSFSVWDVIVGFPGGAPPNSCPDPAPIHQRRINSTHVGIFFPQSMATSPYKITTSASRYFNGSMIRVTLKADPGDYFRGFFIQATRANYALDRGDRPAYGTFRPADTNSQARRCRSAVGKVGGITHTGNNNKTEISFDWEPPRGCDLGDIQFVATVVRAYSEYWVDVRSDVIKPSGFIGDRGLLCQLYVNPYSKILQRRVLSALRNIQTMQQRRGTGSGSLATQG
;
A
#
# COMPACT_ATOMS: atom_id res chain seq x y z
N MET A 1 -49.63 21.67 42.67
CA MET A 1 -48.17 21.74 42.45
C MET A 1 -47.83 20.77 41.33
N LEU A 2 -47.56 21.28 40.12
CA LEU A 2 -47.18 20.50 38.94
C LEU A 2 -45.66 20.35 38.93
N PHE A 3 -45.13 19.13 39.03
CA PHE A 3 -43.71 18.87 38.86
C PHE A 3 -43.41 18.61 37.38
N GLY A 4 -42.64 19.53 36.77
CA GLY A 4 -42.22 19.45 35.38
C GLY A 4 -41.14 18.39 35.17
N ILE A 5 -41.32 17.55 34.15
CA ILE A 5 -40.33 16.56 33.71
C ILE A 5 -39.35 17.29 32.77
N VAL A 6 -38.09 17.40 33.19
CA VAL A 6 -37.00 17.91 32.35
C VAL A 6 -36.52 16.76 31.45
N LEU A 7 -36.83 16.84 30.16
CA LEU A 7 -36.27 15.93 29.16
C LEU A 7 -34.86 16.40 28.79
N LEU A 8 -33.85 15.74 29.36
CA LEU A 8 -32.45 15.90 28.94
C LEU A 8 -32.28 15.22 27.57
N SER A 9 -32.17 16.02 26.51
CA SER A 9 -31.82 15.53 25.17
C SER A 9 -30.35 15.11 25.16
N PHE A 10 -30.10 13.80 25.24
CA PHE A 10 -28.80 13.23 24.93
C PHE A 10 -28.56 13.40 23.43
N SER A 11 -27.84 14.47 23.07
CA SER A 11 -27.27 14.63 21.75
C SER A 11 -26.26 13.50 21.57
N VAL A 12 -26.59 12.49 20.77
CA VAL A 12 -25.63 11.45 20.39
C VAL A 12 -24.68 12.11 19.39
N TRP A 13 -23.55 12.61 19.88
CA TRP A 13 -22.46 13.01 19.00
C TRP A 13 -21.90 11.72 18.42
N ASP A 14 -22.36 11.35 17.22
CA ASP A 14 -21.76 10.28 16.44
C ASP A 14 -20.28 10.64 16.23
N VAL A 15 -19.42 10.04 17.05
CA VAL A 15 -17.97 10.10 16.84
C VAL A 15 -17.69 9.27 15.60
N ILE A 16 -17.69 9.92 14.44
CA ILE A 16 -17.27 9.30 13.18
C ILE A 16 -15.77 9.02 13.31
N VAL A 17 -15.45 7.78 13.66
CA VAL A 17 -14.07 7.31 13.76
C VAL A 17 -13.54 7.08 12.35
N GLY A 18 -13.05 8.14 11.70
CA GLY A 18 -12.06 7.96 10.62
C GLY A 18 -10.86 7.23 11.21
N PHE A 19 -10.37 6.17 10.55
CA PHE A 19 -9.39 5.24 11.11
C PHE A 19 -8.19 5.98 11.73
N PRO A 20 -8.12 6.11 13.07
CA PRO A 20 -7.14 6.98 13.71
C PRO A 20 -5.73 6.40 13.58
N GLY A 21 -5.60 5.12 13.25
CA GLY A 21 -4.33 4.41 13.08
C GLY A 21 -4.05 3.96 11.64
N GLY A 22 -4.58 4.66 10.63
CA GLY A 22 -4.26 4.41 9.22
C GLY A 22 -5.25 3.51 8.46
N ALA A 23 -5.11 3.45 7.14
CA ALA A 23 -5.99 2.72 6.22
C ALA A 23 -6.08 1.23 6.56
N PRO A 24 -7.26 0.59 6.64
CA PRO A 24 -7.45 -0.82 7.02
C PRO A 24 -6.56 -1.85 6.28
N PRO A 25 -6.34 -3.06 6.86
CA PRO A 25 -5.57 -4.11 6.18
C PRO A 25 -6.14 -4.56 4.82
N ASN A 26 -7.45 -4.45 4.62
CA ASN A 26 -8.14 -4.77 3.37
C ASN A 26 -8.14 -3.63 2.35
N SER A 27 -7.49 -2.49 2.61
CA SER A 27 -7.36 -1.38 1.65
C SER A 27 -6.43 -1.70 0.47
N CYS A 28 -5.69 -2.81 0.52
CA CYS A 28 -4.74 -3.17 -0.52
C CYS A 28 -5.39 -3.67 -1.84
N PRO A 29 -6.36 -4.62 -1.82
CA PRO A 29 -7.10 -4.99 -3.03
C PRO A 29 -8.05 -3.90 -3.50
N ASP A 30 -8.62 -3.12 -2.57
CA ASP A 30 -9.52 -2.00 -2.84
C ASP A 30 -9.05 -0.75 -2.09
N PRO A 31 -8.27 0.12 -2.75
CA PRO A 31 -7.74 1.34 -2.13
C PRO A 31 -8.79 2.44 -1.99
N ALA A 32 -10.00 2.27 -2.55
CA ALA A 32 -11.10 3.21 -2.41
C ALA A 32 -11.91 2.86 -1.16
N PRO A 33 -11.83 3.65 -0.08
CA PRO A 33 -12.68 3.45 1.08
C PRO A 33 -14.14 3.76 0.69
N ILE A 34 -15.05 2.84 0.97
CA ILE A 34 -16.48 3.15 0.95
C ILE A 34 -16.79 3.93 2.24
N HIS A 35 -16.91 5.25 2.11
CA HIS A 35 -17.32 6.11 3.22
C HIS A 35 -18.85 6.08 3.36
N GLN A 36 -19.32 5.37 4.40
CA GLN A 36 -20.74 5.24 4.71
C GLN A 36 -21.07 5.92 6.04
N ARG A 37 -22.12 6.73 6.11
CA ARG A 37 -22.60 7.32 7.36
C ARG A 37 -24.02 6.86 7.60
N ARG A 38 -24.28 6.19 8.73
CA ARG A 38 -25.67 5.96 9.16
C ARG A 38 -26.32 7.32 9.43
N ILE A 39 -27.45 7.56 8.78
CA ILE A 39 -28.26 8.78 8.97
C ILE A 39 -29.34 8.49 10.01
N ASN A 40 -29.89 7.27 10.00
CA ASN A 40 -30.78 6.75 11.02
C ASN A 40 -30.75 5.20 11.01
N SER A 41 -31.68 4.56 11.73
CA SER A 41 -31.77 3.10 11.84
C SER A 41 -31.98 2.39 10.51
N THR A 42 -32.57 3.05 9.51
CA THR A 42 -32.93 2.47 8.20
C THR A 42 -32.15 3.04 7.02
N HIS A 43 -31.48 4.18 7.17
CA HIS A 43 -30.78 4.87 6.08
C HIS A 43 -29.28 5.01 6.31
N VAL A 44 -28.53 4.72 5.25
CA VAL A 44 -27.07 4.92 5.18
C VAL A 44 -26.78 5.86 4.01
N GLY A 45 -26.12 6.99 4.30
CA GLY A 45 -25.54 7.85 3.28
C GLY A 45 -24.22 7.28 2.78
N ILE A 46 -24.02 7.24 1.47
CA ILE A 46 -22.79 6.80 0.83
C ILE A 46 -22.12 8.02 0.20
N PHE A 47 -20.85 8.26 0.52
CA PHE A 47 -20.06 9.33 -0.08
C PHE A 47 -19.18 8.77 -1.19
N PHE A 48 -19.23 9.42 -2.35
CA PHE A 48 -18.40 9.10 -3.50
C PHE A 48 -17.14 9.99 -3.55
N PRO A 49 -16.07 9.54 -4.21
CA PRO A 49 -14.87 10.35 -4.36
C PRO A 49 -15.17 11.64 -5.13
N GLN A 50 -14.43 12.68 -4.80
CA GLN A 50 -14.41 13.95 -5.52
C GLN A 50 -13.82 13.76 -6.92
N SER A 51 -14.18 14.67 -7.83
CA SER A 51 -13.59 14.69 -9.18
C SER A 51 -12.08 14.89 -9.12
N MET A 52 -11.33 14.10 -9.89
CA MET A 52 -9.89 14.29 -10.01
C MET A 52 -9.50 15.59 -10.69
N ALA A 53 -10.40 16.21 -11.47
CA ALA A 53 -10.18 17.52 -12.08
C ALA A 53 -10.00 18.65 -11.04
N THR A 54 -10.44 18.43 -9.80
CA THR A 54 -10.34 19.40 -8.70
C THR A 54 -9.42 18.94 -7.58
N SER A 55 -8.59 17.92 -7.82
CA SER A 55 -7.69 17.41 -6.78
C SER A 55 -6.58 18.41 -6.46
N PRO A 56 -6.42 18.84 -5.19
CA PRO A 56 -5.33 19.74 -4.80
C PRO A 56 -4.05 18.98 -4.42
N TYR A 57 -3.92 17.71 -4.81
CA TYR A 57 -2.82 16.85 -4.35
C TYR A 57 -1.95 16.38 -5.49
N LYS A 58 -0.64 16.33 -5.24
CA LYS A 58 0.37 15.89 -6.21
C LYS A 58 1.32 14.90 -5.57
N ILE A 59 1.72 13.89 -6.34
CA ILE A 59 2.78 12.95 -5.96
C ILE A 59 3.99 13.20 -6.84
N THR A 60 5.15 13.38 -6.24
CA THR A 60 6.43 13.56 -6.94
C THR A 60 7.43 12.51 -6.53
N THR A 61 8.37 12.19 -7.42
CA THR A 61 9.44 11.22 -7.19
C THR A 61 10.79 11.89 -7.39
N SER A 62 11.80 11.49 -6.60
CA SER A 62 13.16 12.04 -6.71
C SER A 62 13.90 11.60 -7.97
N ALA A 63 13.40 10.59 -8.68
CA ALA A 63 13.94 10.14 -9.95
C ALA A 63 12.82 9.59 -10.85
N SER A 64 13.06 9.65 -12.16
CA SER A 64 12.19 9.09 -13.21
C SER A 64 12.56 7.67 -13.60
N ARG A 65 13.59 7.09 -12.97
CA ARG A 65 14.08 5.74 -13.23
C ARG A 65 14.37 5.01 -11.93
N TYR A 66 14.15 3.70 -11.93
CA TYR A 66 14.54 2.81 -10.84
C TYR A 66 15.41 1.67 -11.38
N PHE A 67 16.27 1.14 -10.51
CA PHE A 67 17.17 0.02 -10.78
C PHE A 67 17.31 -0.86 -9.52
N ASN A 68 17.96 -2.01 -9.65
CA ASN A 68 18.15 -2.92 -8.52
C ASN A 68 18.92 -2.23 -7.38
N GLY A 69 18.33 -2.22 -6.17
CA GLY A 69 18.92 -1.55 -4.99
C GLY A 69 18.77 -0.03 -4.96
N SER A 70 18.13 0.58 -5.96
CA SER A 70 17.79 2.02 -5.91
C SER A 70 16.79 2.31 -4.80
N MET A 71 16.83 3.54 -4.28
CA MET A 71 15.86 4.06 -3.33
C MET A 71 15.27 5.35 -3.91
N ILE A 72 13.96 5.37 -4.11
CA ILE A 72 13.24 6.50 -4.68
C ILE A 72 12.50 7.20 -3.55
N ARG A 73 12.85 8.46 -3.29
CA ARG A 73 12.08 9.32 -2.38
C ARG A 73 10.81 9.74 -3.10
N VAL A 74 9.66 9.52 -2.46
CA VAL A 74 8.34 9.88 -2.96
C VAL A 74 7.69 10.85 -1.98
N THR A 75 7.07 11.90 -2.51
CA THR A 75 6.42 12.93 -1.72
C THR A 75 4.99 13.14 -2.19
N LEU A 76 4.02 13.03 -1.29
CA LEU A 76 2.65 13.47 -1.49
C LEU A 76 2.50 14.86 -0.87
N LYS A 77 2.02 15.82 -1.65
CA LYS A 77 1.93 17.23 -1.28
C LYS A 77 0.56 17.80 -1.61
N ALA A 78 0.04 18.65 -0.73
CA ALA A 78 -1.13 19.49 -0.97
C ALA A 78 -0.73 20.84 -1.59
N ASP A 79 -1.60 21.39 -2.42
CA ASP A 79 -1.48 22.75 -2.93
C ASP A 79 -1.55 23.78 -1.79
N PRO A 80 -1.00 25.00 -1.96
CA PRO A 80 -0.96 26.01 -0.90
C PRO A 80 -2.35 26.33 -0.34
N GLY A 81 -2.49 26.25 0.98
CA GLY A 81 -3.76 26.48 1.68
C GLY A 81 -4.62 25.23 1.88
N ASP A 82 -4.29 24.12 1.22
CA ASP A 82 -4.95 22.82 1.43
C ASP A 82 -4.16 21.90 2.38
N TYR A 83 -4.83 20.85 2.83
CA TYR A 83 -4.29 19.83 3.71
C TYR A 83 -5.02 18.50 3.52
N PHE A 84 -4.38 17.41 3.91
CA PHE A 84 -5.01 16.09 4.02
C PHE A 84 -4.83 15.54 5.43
N ARG A 85 -5.70 14.61 5.82
CA ARG A 85 -5.65 13.93 7.13
C ARG A 85 -5.30 12.46 6.98
N GLY A 86 -5.88 11.82 5.96
CA GLY A 86 -5.65 10.42 5.64
C GLY A 86 -5.08 10.24 4.25
N PHE A 87 -4.30 9.18 4.08
CA PHE A 87 -3.84 8.72 2.77
C PHE A 87 -3.60 7.21 2.78
N PHE A 88 -3.63 6.61 1.60
CA PHE A 88 -3.10 5.29 1.32
C PHE A 88 -2.44 5.30 -0.06
N ILE A 89 -1.17 4.91 -0.14
CA ILE A 89 -0.37 4.97 -1.36
C ILE A 89 0.19 3.59 -1.67
N GLN A 90 0.11 3.21 -2.94
CA GLN A 90 0.71 1.99 -3.49
C GLN A 90 1.54 2.32 -4.72
N ALA A 91 2.53 1.48 -5.03
CA ALA A 91 3.26 1.50 -6.29
C ALA A 91 2.69 0.40 -7.17
N THR A 92 2.19 0.77 -8.34
CA THR A 92 1.58 -0.18 -9.29
C THR A 92 2.18 -0.03 -10.67
N ARG A 93 1.81 -0.92 -11.59
CA ARG A 93 2.11 -0.70 -13.00
C ARG A 93 1.52 0.64 -13.46
N ALA A 94 2.21 1.29 -14.38
CA ALA A 94 1.70 2.50 -15.00
C ALA A 94 0.33 2.25 -15.64
N ASN A 95 -0.58 3.21 -15.52
CA ASN A 95 -1.93 3.16 -16.08
C ASN A 95 -2.77 1.94 -15.64
N TYR A 96 -2.45 1.35 -14.48
CA TYR A 96 -3.28 0.28 -13.92
C TYR A 96 -4.68 0.83 -13.58
N ALA A 97 -5.71 0.13 -14.04
CA ALA A 97 -7.11 0.52 -13.83
C ALA A 97 -7.52 0.36 -12.37
N LEU A 98 -8.29 1.32 -11.83
CA LEU A 98 -8.71 1.34 -10.43
C LEU A 98 -9.83 0.34 -10.10
N ASP A 99 -10.60 -0.09 -11.08
CA ASP A 99 -11.78 -0.94 -10.93
C ASP A 99 -11.45 -2.44 -10.81
N ARG A 100 -10.17 -2.81 -10.91
CA ARG A 100 -9.74 -4.20 -10.80
C ARG A 100 -9.46 -4.57 -9.34
N GLY A 101 -10.29 -5.45 -8.79
CA GLY A 101 -10.25 -5.92 -7.39
C GLY A 101 -9.03 -6.76 -6.97
N ASP A 102 -7.91 -6.69 -7.69
CA ASP A 102 -6.70 -7.46 -7.44
C ASP A 102 -5.46 -6.62 -7.78
N ARG A 103 -5.36 -5.43 -7.20
CA ARG A 103 -4.28 -4.49 -7.48
C ARG A 103 -2.98 -4.89 -6.75
N PRO A 104 -1.93 -5.33 -7.47
CA PRO A 104 -0.66 -5.63 -6.83
C PRO A 104 0.04 -4.31 -6.44
N ALA A 105 0.41 -4.21 -5.17
CA ALA A 105 1.40 -3.24 -4.72
C ALA A 105 2.80 -3.83 -4.90
N TYR A 106 3.74 -3.02 -5.39
CA TYR A 106 5.11 -3.46 -5.64
C TYR A 106 6.13 -2.73 -4.76
N GLY A 107 7.23 -3.43 -4.45
CA GLY A 107 8.33 -2.88 -3.68
C GLY A 107 8.07 -2.75 -2.18
N THR A 108 9.02 -2.12 -1.51
CA THR A 108 9.02 -1.91 -0.06
C THR A 108 8.94 -0.42 0.23
N PHE A 109 8.05 -0.05 1.14
CA PHE A 109 7.82 1.33 1.57
C PHE A 109 8.43 1.55 2.94
N ARG A 110 9.22 2.61 3.09
CA ARG A 110 9.86 3.01 4.35
C ARG A 110 9.47 4.46 4.66
N PRO A 111 8.77 4.74 5.77
CA PRO A 111 8.45 6.10 6.17
C PRO A 111 9.73 6.95 6.31
N ALA A 112 9.70 8.19 5.80
CA ALA A 112 10.75 9.18 6.01
C ALA A 112 10.29 10.32 6.94
N ASP A 113 9.10 10.18 7.53
CA ASP A 113 8.49 11.10 8.49
C ASP A 113 7.73 10.34 9.60
N THR A 114 7.16 11.08 10.56
CA THR A 114 6.38 10.52 11.68
C THR A 114 4.88 10.41 11.40
N ASN A 115 4.43 10.97 10.28
CA ASN A 115 3.03 11.00 9.85
C ASN A 115 2.64 9.77 9.02
N SER A 116 3.61 8.91 8.70
CA SER A 116 3.50 7.80 7.77
C SER A 116 3.92 6.47 8.39
N GLN A 117 3.25 5.40 8.01
CA GLN A 117 3.57 4.03 8.41
C GLN A 117 3.33 3.05 7.27
N ALA A 118 4.21 2.06 7.15
CA ALA A 118 4.08 1.01 6.16
C ALA A 118 2.88 0.11 6.50
N ARG A 119 2.08 -0.23 5.48
CA ARG A 119 0.96 -1.17 5.58
C ARG A 119 1.28 -2.41 4.78
N ARG A 120 1.26 -3.56 5.44
CA ARG A 120 1.44 -4.86 4.78
C ARG A 120 0.22 -5.13 3.91
N CYS A 121 0.45 -5.38 2.63
CA CYS A 121 -0.55 -5.95 1.74
C CYS A 121 -0.27 -7.45 1.56
N ARG A 122 -1.32 -8.22 1.28
CA ARG A 122 -1.17 -9.65 1.02
C ARG A 122 -0.76 -9.83 -0.44
N SER A 123 0.40 -10.44 -0.69
CA SER A 123 0.70 -11.10 -1.97
C SER A 123 1.51 -12.38 -1.74
N ALA A 124 1.58 -13.19 -2.78
CA ALA A 124 2.17 -14.52 -2.78
C ALA A 124 3.68 -14.58 -2.51
N VAL A 125 4.42 -13.47 -2.62
CA VAL A 125 5.84 -13.38 -2.23
C VAL A 125 6.02 -12.25 -1.24
N GLY A 126 5.90 -12.59 0.05
CA GLY A 126 6.19 -11.66 1.13
C GLY A 126 5.24 -10.45 1.22
N LYS A 127 5.60 -9.56 2.14
CA LYS A 127 4.85 -8.36 2.53
C LYS A 127 5.08 -7.22 1.53
N VAL A 128 4.65 -7.37 0.29
CA VAL A 128 4.49 -6.18 -0.58
C VAL A 128 3.43 -5.29 0.05
N GLY A 129 3.66 -3.99 0.15
CA GLY A 129 2.86 -3.13 1.01
C GLY A 129 2.65 -1.76 0.42
N GLY A 130 1.72 -1.02 1.00
CA GLY A 130 1.55 0.41 0.75
C GLY A 130 2.05 1.22 1.94
N ILE A 131 1.78 2.52 1.92
CA ILE A 131 2.02 3.40 3.05
C ILE A 131 0.76 4.19 3.38
N THR A 132 0.51 4.43 4.66
CA THR A 132 -0.68 5.13 5.15
C THR A 132 -0.33 6.06 6.31
N HIS A 133 -1.26 6.95 6.66
CA HIS A 133 -1.17 7.86 7.78
C HIS A 133 -1.09 7.13 9.14
N THR A 134 -0.40 7.75 10.11
CA THR A 134 -0.34 7.29 11.51
C THR A 134 -1.44 7.90 12.38
N GLY A 135 -2.01 9.03 11.97
CA GLY A 135 -2.99 9.82 12.71
C GLY A 135 -3.83 10.72 11.81
N ASN A 136 -4.89 11.32 12.35
CA ASN A 136 -5.83 12.17 11.61
C ASN A 136 -5.51 13.69 11.67
N ASN A 137 -4.32 14.04 12.15
CA ASN A 137 -3.81 15.42 12.14
C ASN A 137 -3.71 15.96 10.70
N ASN A 138 -3.83 17.28 10.55
CA ASN A 138 -3.63 17.94 9.25
C ASN A 138 -2.18 17.79 8.80
N LYS A 139 -2.00 17.49 7.52
CA LYS A 139 -0.72 17.32 6.83
C LYS A 139 -0.77 18.10 5.54
N THR A 140 0.30 18.82 5.22
CA THR A 140 0.47 19.48 3.91
C THR A 140 1.42 18.68 3.01
N GLU A 141 2.28 17.85 3.61
CA GLU A 141 3.27 17.04 2.92
C GLU A 141 3.59 15.78 3.74
N ILE A 142 3.84 14.67 3.07
CA ILE A 142 4.48 13.46 3.62
C ILE A 142 5.51 12.92 2.64
N SER A 143 6.49 12.19 3.16
CA SER A 143 7.56 11.59 2.38
C SER A 143 7.87 10.16 2.83
N PHE A 144 8.24 9.33 1.86
CA PHE A 144 8.69 7.97 2.11
C PHE A 144 9.68 7.51 1.05
N ASP A 145 10.49 6.53 1.42
CA ASP A 145 11.40 5.86 0.51
C ASP A 145 10.76 4.59 -0.04
N TRP A 146 10.88 4.40 -1.35
CA TRP A 146 10.44 3.22 -2.07
C TRP A 146 11.64 2.45 -2.64
N GLU A 147 11.72 1.17 -2.33
CA GLU A 147 12.75 0.24 -2.83
C GLU A 147 12.09 -0.81 -3.75
N PRO A 148 12.52 -0.96 -5.01
CA PRO A 148 12.03 -2.01 -5.89
C PRO A 148 12.50 -3.39 -5.40
N PRO A 149 11.74 -4.47 -5.66
CA PRO A 149 12.18 -5.82 -5.34
C PRO A 149 13.47 -6.15 -6.09
N ARG A 150 14.41 -6.79 -5.39
CA ARG A 150 15.73 -7.10 -5.95
C ARG A 150 15.62 -8.08 -7.11
N GLY A 151 16.40 -7.84 -8.15
CA GLY A 151 16.46 -8.72 -9.34
C GLY A 151 15.15 -8.84 -10.11
N CYS A 152 14.24 -7.86 -9.97
CA CYS A 152 12.93 -7.89 -10.61
C CYS A 152 12.71 -6.63 -11.45
N ASP A 153 12.54 -6.78 -12.76
CA ASP A 153 12.00 -5.73 -13.61
C ASP A 153 10.46 -5.76 -13.51
N LEU A 154 9.89 -4.70 -12.93
CA LEU A 154 8.44 -4.58 -12.76
C LEU A 154 7.76 -3.90 -13.95
N GLY A 155 8.55 -3.42 -14.92
CA GLY A 155 8.10 -2.51 -15.98
C GLY A 155 7.89 -1.10 -15.46
N ASP A 156 7.15 -0.30 -16.21
CA ASP A 156 6.81 1.08 -15.82
C ASP A 156 5.97 1.09 -14.53
N ILE A 157 6.39 1.88 -13.55
CA ILE A 157 5.76 2.00 -12.24
C ILE A 157 5.17 3.40 -12.06
N GLN A 158 4.05 3.47 -11.36
CA GLN A 158 3.38 4.70 -10.96
C GLN A 158 2.91 4.58 -9.51
N PHE A 159 3.09 5.64 -8.72
CA PHE A 159 2.53 5.73 -7.38
C PHE A 159 1.12 6.28 -7.46
N VAL A 160 0.20 5.63 -6.77
CA VAL A 160 -1.21 6.02 -6.78
C VAL A 160 -1.73 6.06 -5.36
N ALA A 161 -2.45 7.13 -5.06
CA ALA A 161 -2.97 7.41 -3.75
C ALA A 161 -4.49 7.58 -3.73
N THR A 162 -5.06 7.17 -2.61
CA THR A 162 -6.30 7.73 -2.08
C THR A 162 -5.92 8.77 -1.03
N VAL A 163 -6.49 9.97 -1.13
CA VAL A 163 -6.20 11.10 -0.22
C VAL A 163 -7.50 11.60 0.38
N VAL A 164 -7.54 11.71 1.71
CA VAL A 164 -8.73 12.06 2.50
C VAL A 164 -8.48 13.38 3.20
N ARG A 165 -9.27 14.41 2.89
CA ARG A 165 -9.30 15.67 3.62
C ARG A 165 -10.26 15.59 4.81
N ALA A 166 -11.47 15.11 4.54
CA ALA A 166 -12.53 14.89 5.51
C ALA A 166 -13.29 13.60 5.17
N TYR A 167 -14.15 13.13 6.08
CA TYR A 167 -14.86 11.86 5.91
C TYR A 167 -15.65 11.76 4.58
N SER A 168 -16.27 12.86 4.16
CA SER A 168 -17.05 12.96 2.93
C SER A 168 -16.29 13.60 1.77
N GLU A 169 -15.02 13.96 1.96
CA GLU A 169 -14.22 14.73 1.00
C GLU A 169 -12.86 14.05 0.80
N TYR A 170 -12.79 13.25 -0.25
CA TYR A 170 -11.64 12.41 -0.57
C TYR A 170 -11.50 12.24 -2.08
N TRP A 171 -10.27 11.99 -2.52
CA TRP A 171 -9.90 11.78 -3.91
C TRP A 171 -9.28 10.41 -4.05
N VAL A 172 -9.62 9.73 -5.14
CA VAL A 172 -9.01 8.46 -5.55
C VAL A 172 -8.30 8.69 -6.87
N ASP A 173 -7.25 7.92 -7.15
CA ASP A 173 -6.43 8.06 -8.35
C ASP A 173 -5.50 9.27 -8.41
N VAL A 174 -5.05 9.79 -7.26
CA VAL A 174 -3.96 10.77 -7.27
C VAL A 174 -2.68 10.04 -7.69
N ARG A 175 -2.17 10.35 -8.89
CA ARG A 175 -1.03 9.64 -9.51
C ARG A 175 0.24 10.47 -9.51
N SER A 176 1.38 9.81 -9.41
CA SER A 176 2.69 10.38 -9.76
C SER A 176 2.94 10.33 -11.27
N ASP A 177 4.03 10.97 -11.71
CA ASP A 177 4.66 10.63 -12.98
C ASP A 177 5.13 9.16 -12.99
N VAL A 178 5.28 8.61 -14.19
CA VAL A 178 5.76 7.25 -14.39
C VAL A 178 7.27 7.18 -14.19
N ILE A 179 7.71 6.22 -13.39
CA ILE A 179 9.13 5.85 -13.26
C ILE A 179 9.43 4.58 -14.06
N LYS A 180 10.55 4.59 -14.79
CA LYS A 180 10.93 3.51 -15.73
C LYS A 180 12.05 2.63 -15.17
N PRO A 181 12.09 1.32 -15.48
CA PRO A 181 13.23 0.49 -15.13
C PRO A 181 14.49 0.93 -15.88
N SER A 182 15.67 0.70 -15.27
CA SER A 182 16.98 0.94 -15.87
C SER A 182 17.99 -0.09 -15.36
N GLY A 183 18.91 -0.53 -16.23
CA GLY A 183 20.03 -1.40 -15.84
C GLY A 183 19.64 -2.81 -15.38
N PHE A 184 18.42 -3.28 -15.67
CA PHE A 184 18.01 -4.66 -15.41
C PHE A 184 18.50 -5.56 -16.55
N ILE A 185 19.58 -6.29 -16.30
CA ILE A 185 20.00 -7.40 -17.17
C ILE A 185 19.32 -8.66 -16.63
N GLY A 186 18.63 -9.35 -17.54
CA GLY A 186 17.62 -10.37 -17.28
C GLY A 186 17.79 -11.19 -16.01
N ASP A 187 16.73 -11.20 -15.20
CA ASP A 187 16.26 -12.50 -14.74
C ASP A 187 14.75 -12.50 -14.56
N ARG A 188 14.05 -13.22 -15.44
CA ARG A 188 12.65 -13.63 -15.23
C ARG A 188 12.61 -14.80 -14.25
N GLY A 189 13.38 -14.71 -13.17
CA GLY A 189 13.39 -15.69 -12.11
C GLY A 189 11.97 -15.92 -11.62
N LEU A 190 11.68 -17.13 -11.18
CA LEU A 190 10.33 -17.54 -10.82
C LEU A 190 9.72 -16.66 -9.71
N LEU A 191 10.57 -16.10 -8.82
CA LEU A 191 10.16 -15.10 -7.83
C LEU A 191 9.78 -13.77 -8.46
N CYS A 192 10.52 -13.27 -9.46
CA CYS A 192 10.17 -12.06 -10.21
C CYS A 192 8.84 -12.23 -10.95
N GLN A 193 8.60 -13.39 -11.56
CA GLN A 193 7.33 -13.69 -12.22
C GLN A 193 6.17 -13.68 -11.23
N LEU A 194 6.37 -14.25 -10.04
CA LEU A 194 5.37 -14.24 -8.99
C LEU A 194 5.18 -12.85 -8.37
N TYR A 195 6.22 -12.01 -8.31
CA TYR A 195 6.06 -10.58 -7.97
C TYR A 195 5.16 -9.85 -8.96
N VAL A 196 5.37 -10.09 -10.26
CA VAL A 196 4.58 -9.48 -11.34
C VAL A 196 3.12 -9.96 -11.33
N ASN A 197 2.89 -11.24 -11.09
CA ASN A 197 1.56 -11.85 -11.06
C ASN A 197 1.37 -12.67 -9.76
N PRO A 198 1.15 -12.00 -8.62
CA PRO A 198 1.09 -12.66 -7.33
C PRO A 198 -0.14 -13.56 -7.16
N TYR A 199 -1.18 -13.36 -7.96
CA TYR A 199 -2.42 -14.15 -7.89
C TYR A 199 -2.35 -15.46 -8.70
N SER A 200 -1.30 -15.67 -9.50
CA SER A 200 -1.13 -16.90 -10.28
C SER A 200 -0.83 -18.10 -9.40
N LYS A 201 -1.84 -18.97 -9.21
CA LYS A 201 -1.71 -20.26 -8.51
C LYS A 201 -0.63 -21.16 -9.12
N ILE A 202 -0.42 -21.08 -10.44
CA ILE A 202 0.61 -21.85 -11.15
C ILE A 202 2.00 -21.39 -10.73
N LEU A 203 2.24 -20.07 -10.72
CA LEU A 203 3.53 -19.50 -10.29
C LEU A 203 3.79 -19.79 -8.82
N GLN A 204 2.78 -19.67 -7.96
CA GLN A 204 2.88 -20.00 -6.53
C GLN A 204 3.34 -21.45 -6.32
N ARG A 205 2.71 -22.42 -7.00
CA ARG A 205 3.07 -23.84 -6.90
C ARG A 205 4.49 -24.11 -7.37
N ARG A 206 4.89 -23.48 -8.49
CA ARG A 206 6.26 -23.62 -9.01
C ARG A 206 7.28 -23.08 -8.00
N VAL A 207 7.04 -21.91 -7.40
CA VAL A 207 7.96 -21.33 -6.38
C VAL A 207 8.08 -22.25 -5.18
N LEU A 208 6.96 -22.74 -4.66
CA LEU A 208 6.96 -23.67 -3.53
C LEU A 208 7.70 -24.97 -3.83
N SER A 209 7.54 -25.52 -5.04
CA SER A 209 8.28 -26.71 -5.49
C SER A 209 9.79 -26.47 -5.53
N ALA A 210 10.22 -25.35 -6.12
CA ALA A 210 11.63 -24.98 -6.17
C ALA A 210 12.24 -24.80 -4.77
N LEU A 211 11.53 -24.14 -3.85
CA LEU A 211 11.97 -23.96 -2.46
C LEU A 211 12.14 -25.29 -1.74
N ARG A 212 11.18 -26.23 -1.91
CA ARG A 212 11.29 -27.58 -1.33
C ARG A 212 12.51 -28.34 -1.85
N ASN A 213 12.78 -28.26 -3.16
CA ASN A 213 13.95 -28.91 -3.76
C ASN A 213 15.27 -28.31 -3.24
N ILE A 214 15.33 -26.99 -3.03
CA ILE A 214 16.51 -26.35 -2.44
C ILE A 214 16.74 -26.80 -1.00
N GLN A 215 15.67 -26.88 -0.20
CA GLN A 215 15.74 -27.35 1.19
C GLN A 215 16.24 -28.80 1.26
N THR A 216 15.74 -29.70 0.42
CA THR A 216 16.20 -31.09 0.39
C THR A 216 17.66 -31.22 -0.04
N MET A 217 18.12 -30.41 -1.01
CA MET A 217 19.54 -30.36 -1.40
C MET A 217 20.45 -29.86 -0.26
N GLN A 218 20.02 -28.81 0.46
CA GLN A 218 20.78 -28.28 1.60
C GLN A 218 20.87 -29.29 2.75
N GLN A 219 19.79 -30.01 3.04
CA GLN A 219 19.78 -31.07 4.06
C GLN A 219 20.77 -32.20 3.70
N ARG A 220 20.80 -32.64 2.43
CA ARG A 220 21.76 -33.66 1.95
C ARG A 220 23.22 -33.22 2.04
N ARG A 221 23.50 -31.92 1.85
CA ARG A 221 24.86 -31.37 2.01
C ARG A 221 25.28 -31.24 3.48
N GLY A 222 24.36 -30.90 4.37
CA GLY A 222 24.62 -30.80 5.81
C GLY A 222 24.94 -32.16 6.47
N THR A 223 24.39 -33.26 5.95
CA THR A 223 24.68 -34.62 6.43
C THR A 223 25.98 -35.22 5.91
N GLY A 224 26.67 -34.57 4.97
CA GLY A 224 27.89 -35.08 4.31
C GLY A 224 29.23 -34.58 4.86
N SER A 225 29.23 -33.72 5.90
CA SER A 225 30.46 -33.12 6.46
C SER A 225 30.92 -33.72 7.79
N GLY A 226 30.31 -34.83 8.25
CA GLY A 226 30.68 -35.50 9.49
C GLY A 226 31.21 -36.90 9.25
N SER A 227 32.53 -37.03 9.13
CA SER A 227 33.37 -38.20 9.41
C SER A 227 34.43 -38.41 8.33
N LEU A 228 35.57 -37.76 8.50
CA LEU A 228 36.84 -38.25 7.97
C LEU A 228 37.91 -38.09 9.07
N ALA A 229 38.36 -39.26 9.52
CA ALA A 229 39.61 -39.57 10.20
C ALA A 229 39.87 -39.00 11.61
N THR A 230 39.91 -39.91 12.58
CA THR A 230 41.16 -40.23 13.31
C THR A 230 41.03 -41.63 13.93
N GLN A 231 41.60 -42.62 13.25
CA GLN A 231 42.15 -43.79 13.94
C GLN A 231 43.62 -43.46 14.21
N GLY A 232 43.99 -43.48 15.48
CA GLY A 232 45.33 -43.29 16.02
C GLY A 232 45.29 -43.63 17.49
#